data_AF-A0A8J5N1F7-F1
#
_entry.id   AF-A0A8J5N1F7-F1
#
_cell.length_a   1.000
_cell.length_b   1.000
_cell.length_c   1.000
_cell.angle_alpha   90.00
_cell.angle_beta   90.00
_cell.angle_gamma   90.00
#
_symmetry.space_group_name_H-M   'P 1'
#
loop_
_entity.id
_entity.type
_entity.pdbx_description
1 polymer ?
#
loop_
_entity_poly.entity_id
_entity_poly.type
_entity_poly.pdbx_seq_one_letter_code
_entity_poly.pdbx_strand_id
1 'polypeptide(L)'
;PIPGPAAQRQIKKRKSLTYAENLEVVKQIDGRKLKRAVALTYGINESTIRGIYKKKDHNVKHMELAQTKALAQACRSPHQLLMKTEQLLKRYVQKHGRRNMAVETRDLMDTAKQLYQKLARKWKVANPPAFNASK
;
A
#
# COMPACT_ATOMS: atom_id res chain seq x y z
N PRO A 1 -51.40 0.19 -38.26
CA PRO A 1 -50.20 0.75 -37.57
C PRO A 1 -49.30 -0.40 -37.07
N ILE A 2 -48.19 -0.63 -37.77
CA ILE A 2 -47.24 -1.70 -37.43
C ILE A 2 -46.32 -1.15 -36.33
N PRO A 3 -46.24 -1.74 -35.13
CA PRO A 3 -45.28 -1.30 -34.12
C PRO A 3 -43.87 -1.67 -34.57
N GLY A 4 -43.03 -0.65 -34.80
CA GLY A 4 -41.63 -0.79 -35.17
C GLY A 4 -40.80 -1.51 -34.10
N PRO A 5 -39.66 -2.10 -34.45
CA PRO A 5 -38.92 -3.00 -33.58
C PRO A 5 -38.44 -2.25 -32.35
N ALA A 6 -38.86 -2.72 -31.18
CA ALA A 6 -38.40 -2.27 -29.88
C ALA A 6 -36.87 -2.41 -29.83
N ALA A 7 -36.17 -1.28 -29.94
CA ALA A 7 -34.73 -1.21 -29.75
C ALA A 7 -34.43 -1.70 -28.33
N GLN A 8 -33.97 -2.95 -28.24
CA GLN A 8 -33.49 -3.57 -27.01
C GLN A 8 -32.32 -2.72 -26.50
N ARG A 9 -32.62 -1.75 -25.62
CA ARG A 9 -31.61 -1.03 -24.86
C ARG A 9 -30.98 -2.04 -23.90
N GLN A 10 -29.92 -2.71 -24.35
CA GLN A 10 -29.09 -3.50 -23.45
C GLN A 10 -28.60 -2.59 -22.33
N ILE A 11 -29.10 -2.81 -21.11
CA ILE A 11 -28.67 -2.08 -19.93
C ILE A 11 -27.24 -2.52 -19.65
N LYS A 12 -26.26 -1.74 -20.14
CA LYS A 12 -24.84 -1.96 -19.84
C LYS A 12 -24.67 -1.95 -18.32
N LYS A 13 -24.27 -3.09 -17.75
CA LYS A 13 -23.93 -3.22 -16.33
C LYS A 13 -22.88 -2.18 -15.97
N ARG A 14 -23.08 -1.48 -14.86
CA ARG A 14 -22.14 -0.45 -14.37
C ARG A 14 -20.80 -1.12 -14.05
N LYS A 15 -19.78 -0.86 -14.86
CA LYS A 15 -18.39 -1.20 -14.51
C LYS A 15 -17.91 -0.24 -13.41
N SER A 16 -17.52 -0.80 -12.27
CA SER A 16 -16.84 -0.05 -11.20
C SER A 16 -15.35 0.01 -11.50
N LEU A 17 -14.82 1.22 -11.70
CA LEU A 17 -13.39 1.46 -11.84
C LEU A 17 -12.78 1.74 -10.48
N THR A 18 -11.57 1.25 -10.28
CA THR A 18 -10.73 1.57 -9.14
C THR A 18 -10.20 3.01 -9.21
N TYR A 19 -9.74 3.56 -8.09
CA TYR A 19 -9.14 4.89 -8.05
C TYR A 19 -7.90 5.01 -8.93
N ALA A 20 -7.13 3.93 -9.09
CA ALA A 20 -5.96 3.88 -9.97
C ALA A 20 -6.35 4.03 -11.45
N GLU A 21 -7.34 3.25 -11.91
CA GLU A 21 -7.86 3.35 -13.28
C GLU A 21 -8.49 4.71 -13.56
N ASN A 22 -9.17 5.30 -12.57
CA ASN A 22 -9.70 6.67 -12.69
C ASN A 22 -8.59 7.71 -12.91
N LEU A 23 -7.42 7.55 -12.27
CA LEU A 23 -6.28 8.44 -12.48
C LEU A 23 -5.63 8.22 -13.86
N GLU A 24 -5.57 6.99 -14.35
CA GLU A 24 -5.11 6.73 -15.72
C GLU A 24 -6.01 7.37 -16.77
N VAL A 25 -7.33 7.30 -16.58
CA VAL A 25 -8.30 8.00 -17.43
C VAL A 25 -8.03 9.51 -17.43
N VAL A 26 -7.75 10.11 -16.27
CA VAL A 26 -7.38 11.55 -16.19
C VAL A 26 -6.08 11.82 -16.93
N LYS A 27 -5.03 11.02 -16.73
CA LYS A 27 -3.73 11.16 -17.42
C LYS A 27 -3.88 11.06 -18.94
N GLN A 28 -4.72 10.16 -19.44
CA GLN A 28 -4.98 10.01 -20.86
C GLN A 28 -5.68 11.25 -21.46
N ILE A 29 -6.60 11.86 -20.72
CA ILE A 29 -7.29 13.09 -21.14
C ILE A 29 -6.33 14.28 -21.11
N ASP A 30 -5.53 14.42 -20.06
CA ASP A 30 -4.53 15.49 -19.95
C ASP A 30 -3.44 15.32 -21.02
N GLY A 31 -3.12 14.08 -21.42
CA GLY A 31 -2.26 13.73 -22.56
C GLY A 31 -2.90 13.93 -23.94
N ARG A 32 -3.96 14.75 -24.04
CA ARG A 32 -4.70 15.08 -25.27
C ARG A 32 -5.44 13.93 -25.97
N LYS A 33 -5.69 12.78 -25.32
CA LYS A 33 -6.58 11.76 -25.91
C LYS A 33 -8.03 12.21 -25.87
N LEU A 34 -8.76 11.92 -26.95
CA LEU A 34 -10.19 12.19 -27.04
C LEU A 34 -10.97 11.36 -26.02
N LYS A 35 -11.88 12.00 -25.28
CA LYS A 35 -12.74 11.36 -24.26
C LYS A 35 -13.48 10.14 -24.81
N ARG A 36 -13.89 10.19 -26.08
CA ARG A 36 -14.55 9.11 -26.80
C ARG A 36 -13.65 7.89 -27.03
N ALA A 37 -12.37 8.10 -27.32
CA ALA A 37 -11.39 7.02 -27.48
C ALA A 37 -11.07 6.36 -26.12
N VAL A 38 -10.94 7.17 -25.06
CA VAL A 38 -10.74 6.65 -23.69
C VAL A 38 -11.97 5.87 -23.22
N ALA A 39 -13.18 6.37 -23.50
CA ALA A 39 -14.45 5.68 -23.22
C ALA A 39 -14.51 4.29 -23.88
N LEU A 40 -14.09 4.18 -25.15
CA LEU A 40 -14.02 2.90 -25.87
C LEU A 40 -12.99 1.95 -25.25
N THR A 41 -11.80 2.46 -24.91
CA THR A 41 -10.69 1.67 -24.35
C THR A 41 -11.09 1.00 -23.02
N TYR A 42 -11.74 1.74 -22.13
CA TYR A 42 -12.20 1.22 -20.84
C TYR A 42 -13.61 0.58 -20.91
N GLY A 43 -14.28 0.67 -22.06
CA GLY A 43 -15.65 0.16 -22.27
C GLY A 43 -16.69 0.86 -21.38
N ILE A 44 -16.53 2.15 -21.14
CA ILE A 44 -17.38 2.99 -20.28
C ILE A 44 -18.00 4.14 -21.08
N ASN A 45 -19.06 4.73 -20.55
CA ASN A 45 -19.73 5.85 -21.22
C ASN A 45 -18.92 7.14 -21.06
N GLU A 46 -19.03 8.01 -22.06
CA GLU A 46 -18.35 9.31 -22.04
C GLU A 46 -18.83 10.22 -20.91
N SER A 47 -20.08 10.07 -20.47
CA SER A 47 -20.61 10.72 -19.27
C SER A 47 -19.92 10.25 -17.99
N THR A 48 -19.53 8.97 -17.92
CA THR A 48 -18.72 8.43 -16.82
C THR A 48 -17.32 9.02 -16.84
N ILE A 49 -16.69 9.11 -18.00
CA ILE A 49 -15.39 9.78 -18.19
C ILE A 49 -15.45 11.24 -17.70
N ARG A 50 -16.49 11.99 -18.08
CA ARG A 50 -16.71 13.37 -17.59
C ARG A 50 -16.84 13.42 -16.07
N GLY A 51 -17.58 12.48 -15.47
CA GLY A 51 -17.71 12.36 -14.03
C GLY A 51 -16.38 12.08 -13.32
N ILE A 52 -15.57 11.18 -13.88
CA ILE A 52 -14.22 10.86 -13.37
C ILE A 52 -13.32 12.09 -13.42
N TYR A 53 -13.32 12.81 -14.54
CA TYR A 53 -12.51 14.02 -14.71
C TYR A 53 -12.89 15.13 -13.72
N LYS A 54 -14.20 15.32 -13.47
CA LYS A 54 -14.68 16.29 -12.46
C LYS A 54 -14.26 15.93 -11.04
N LYS A 55 -14.11 14.63 -10.74
CA LYS A 55 -13.68 14.11 -9.44
C LYS A 55 -12.18 13.83 -9.35
N LYS A 56 -11.37 14.35 -10.28
CA LYS A 56 -9.93 14.07 -10.33
C LYS A 56 -9.22 14.36 -9.00
N ASP A 57 -9.49 15.51 -8.37
CA ASP A 57 -8.81 15.92 -7.14
C ASP A 57 -9.16 15.02 -5.96
N HIS A 58 -10.41 14.51 -5.94
CA HIS A 58 -10.84 13.52 -4.96
C HIS A 58 -10.13 12.18 -5.17
N ASN A 59 -10.00 11.72 -6.42
CA ASN A 59 -9.29 10.49 -6.74
C ASN A 59 -7.79 10.56 -6.40
N VAL A 60 -7.15 11.71 -6.66
CA VAL A 60 -5.75 11.96 -6.29
C VAL A 60 -5.58 11.90 -4.77
N LYS A 61 -6.39 12.67 -4.02
CA LYS A 61 -6.34 12.67 -2.54
C LYS A 61 -6.56 11.28 -1.95
N HIS A 62 -7.50 10.50 -2.48
CA HIS A 62 -7.73 9.13 -2.00
C HIS A 62 -6.55 8.20 -2.28
N MET A 63 -5.87 8.35 -3.41
CA MET A 63 -4.67 7.57 -3.74
C MET A 63 -3.48 7.97 -2.87
N GLU A 64 -3.27 9.25 -2.58
CA GLU A 64 -2.24 9.71 -1.64
C GLU A 64 -2.51 9.21 -0.22
N LEU A 65 -3.77 9.28 0.23
CA LEU A 65 -4.18 8.73 1.53
C LEU A 65 -4.00 7.21 1.59
N ALA A 66 -4.27 6.50 0.48
CA ALA A 66 -4.05 5.06 0.40
C ALA A 66 -2.55 4.71 0.41
N GLN A 67 -1.72 5.45 -0.32
CA GLN A 67 -0.27 5.27 -0.32
C GLN A 67 0.35 5.57 1.03
N THR A 68 -0.03 6.67 1.68
CA THR A 68 0.47 7.03 3.02
C THR A 68 0.05 5.99 4.06
N LYS A 69 -1.17 5.45 3.99
CA LYS A 69 -1.61 4.32 4.84
C LYS A 69 -0.81 3.05 4.55
N ALA A 70 -0.61 2.69 3.28
CA ALA A 70 0.18 1.53 2.88
C ALA A 70 1.64 1.65 3.33
N LEU A 71 2.25 2.83 3.19
CA LEU A 71 3.59 3.14 3.68
C LEU A 71 3.66 3.10 5.21
N ALA A 72 2.70 3.69 5.91
CA ALA A 72 2.62 3.61 7.37
C ALA A 72 2.44 2.17 7.87
N GLN A 73 1.73 1.33 7.11
CA GLN A 73 1.52 -0.09 7.43
C GLN A 73 2.75 -0.94 7.07
N ALA A 74 3.46 -0.63 5.98
CA ALA A 74 4.76 -1.20 5.65
C ALA A 74 5.81 -0.85 6.71
N CYS A 75 5.77 0.37 7.25
CA CYS A 75 6.58 0.80 8.38
C CYS A 75 6.22 0.10 9.71
N ARG A 76 5.12 -0.64 9.75
CA ARG A 76 4.69 -1.47 10.90
C ARG A 76 4.76 -2.96 10.57
N SER A 77 5.39 -3.32 9.47
CA SER A 77 5.51 -4.72 9.09
C SER A 77 6.43 -5.47 10.07
N PRO A 78 6.15 -6.77 10.33
CA PRO A 78 7.04 -7.66 11.06
C PRO A 78 8.49 -7.66 10.60
N HIS A 79 8.69 -7.56 9.28
CA HIS A 79 10.02 -7.56 8.68
C HIS A 79 10.82 -6.32 9.08
N GLN A 80 10.19 -5.14 9.08
CA GLN A 80 10.88 -3.91 9.46
C GLN A 80 11.19 -3.88 10.97
N LEU A 81 10.34 -4.50 11.80
CA LEU A 81 10.59 -4.71 13.22
C LEU A 81 11.85 -5.57 13.44
N LEU A 82 12.00 -6.68 12.70
CA LEU A 82 13.18 -7.55 12.75
C LEU A 82 14.44 -6.78 12.28
N MET A 83 14.38 -6.10 11.14
CA MET A 83 15.50 -5.31 10.61
C MET A 83 15.99 -4.23 11.60
N LYS A 84 15.06 -3.54 12.28
CA LYS A 84 15.43 -2.56 13.31
C LYS A 84 16.02 -3.19 14.55
N THR A 85 15.54 -4.36 14.94
CA THR A 85 16.11 -5.14 16.05
C THR A 85 17.54 -5.54 15.74
N GLU A 86 17.80 -6.07 14.53
CA GLU A 86 19.14 -6.43 14.05
C GLU A 86 20.08 -5.21 14.03
N GLN A 87 19.62 -4.07 13.53
CA GLN A 87 20.42 -2.83 13.48
C GLN A 87 20.83 -2.36 14.89
N LEU A 88 19.94 -2.46 15.88
CA LEU A 88 20.25 -2.10 17.26
C LEU A 88 21.19 -3.12 17.91
N LEU A 89 21.01 -4.41 17.62
CA LEU A 89 21.87 -5.47 18.12
C LEU A 89 23.30 -5.35 17.57
N LYS A 90 23.45 -5.02 16.29
CA LYS A 90 24.76 -4.72 15.68
C LYS A 90 25.49 -3.58 16.40
N ARG A 91 24.76 -2.50 16.74
CA ARG A 91 25.33 -1.37 17.52
C ARG A 91 25.72 -1.80 18.93
N TYR A 92 24.92 -2.66 19.56
CA TYR A 92 25.23 -3.21 20.88
C TYR A 92 26.53 -4.01 20.85
N VAL A 93 26.68 -4.97 19.93
CA VAL A 93 27.91 -5.76 19.76
C VAL A 93 29.12 -4.87 19.47
N GLN A 94 28.98 -3.90 18.56
CA GLN A 94 30.06 -2.95 18.26
C GLN A 94 30.49 -2.12 19.48
N LYS A 95 29.53 -1.71 20.33
CA LYS A 95 29.82 -0.97 21.56
C LYS A 95 30.56 -1.83 22.59
N HIS A 96 30.21 -3.11 22.71
CA HIS A 96 30.88 -4.06 23.60
C HIS A 96 32.27 -4.45 23.09
N GLY A 97 32.44 -4.64 21.78
CA GLY A 97 33.75 -4.88 21.16
C GLY A 97 34.73 -3.73 21.36
N ARG A 98 34.26 -2.47 21.27
CA ARG A 98 35.08 -1.29 21.60
C ARG A 98 35.50 -1.21 23.07
N ARG A 99 34.84 -1.95 23.96
CA ARG A 99 35.12 -2.01 25.40
C ARG A 99 35.87 -3.27 25.81
N ASN A 100 36.33 -4.08 24.85
CA ASN A 100 36.96 -5.39 25.07
C ASN A 100 36.16 -6.31 26.00
N MET A 101 34.82 -6.22 25.96
CA MET A 101 33.95 -7.13 26.70
C MET A 101 33.58 -8.29 25.78
N ALA A 102 33.88 -9.51 26.21
CA ALA A 102 33.30 -10.69 25.59
C ALA A 102 31.78 -10.63 25.75
N VAL A 103 31.04 -10.73 24.64
CA VAL A 103 29.58 -10.82 24.67
C VAL A 103 29.22 -12.28 24.58
N GLU A 104 28.63 -12.82 25.65
CA GLU A 104 28.12 -14.18 25.62
C GLU A 104 26.90 -14.26 24.69
N THR A 105 26.78 -15.35 23.94
CA THR A 105 25.68 -15.59 23.00
C THR A 105 24.32 -15.52 23.70
N ARG A 106 24.26 -15.93 24.97
CA ARG A 106 23.05 -15.89 25.80
C ARG A 106 22.61 -14.45 26.10
N ASP A 107 23.52 -13.59 26.53
CA ASP A 107 23.25 -12.16 26.77
C ASP A 107 22.85 -11.44 25.49
N LEU A 108 23.45 -11.83 24.36
CA LEU A 108 23.08 -11.30 23.05
C LEU A 108 21.64 -11.67 22.66
N MET A 109 21.24 -12.92 22.93
CA MET A 109 19.85 -13.34 22.69
C MET A 109 18.86 -12.64 23.62
N ASP A 110 19.19 -12.46 24.89
CA ASP A 110 18.30 -11.81 25.85
C ASP A 110 18.13 -10.32 25.54
N THR A 111 19.22 -9.64 25.15
CA THR A 111 19.14 -8.25 24.67
C THR A 111 18.37 -8.13 23.36
N ALA A 112 18.53 -9.07 22.42
CA ALA A 112 17.74 -9.10 21.18
C ALA A 112 16.24 -9.26 21.46
N LYS A 113 15.86 -10.19 22.36
CA LYS A 113 14.45 -10.37 22.78
C LYS A 113 13.88 -9.11 23.42
N GLN A 114 14.63 -8.46 24.31
CA GLN A 114 14.19 -7.22 24.96
C GLN A 114 14.01 -6.08 23.95
N LEU A 115 14.94 -5.92 23.00
CA LEU A 115 14.85 -4.91 21.94
C LEU A 115 13.63 -5.16 21.06
N TYR A 116 13.43 -6.42 20.64
CA TYR A 116 12.29 -6.84 19.83
C TYR A 116 10.96 -6.53 20.53
N GLN A 117 10.81 -6.93 21.80
CA GLN A 117 9.60 -6.66 22.59
C GLN A 117 9.33 -5.16 22.78
N LYS A 118 10.37 -4.37 23.07
CA LYS A 118 10.25 -2.90 23.22
C LYS A 118 9.79 -2.25 21.90
N LEU A 119 10.36 -2.66 20.77
CA LEU A 119 9.98 -2.14 19.46
C LEU A 119 8.57 -2.61 19.04
N ALA A 120 8.22 -3.87 19.30
CA ALA A 120 6.90 -4.42 19.00
C ALA A 120 5.79 -3.67 19.75
N ARG A 121 6.01 -3.39 21.04
CA ARG A 121 5.11 -2.57 21.87
C ARG A 121 5.00 -1.14 21.34
N LYS A 122 6.12 -0.50 21.00
CA LYS A 122 6.15 0.87 20.47
C LYS A 122 5.40 0.99 19.15
N TRP A 123 5.49 -0.01 18.28
CA TRP A 123 4.94 0.02 16.92
C TRP A 123 3.52 -0.56 16.81
N LYS A 124 2.97 -1.07 17.93
CA LYS A 124 1.63 -1.70 17.99
C LYS A 124 1.44 -2.75 16.88
N VAL A 125 2.46 -3.58 16.66
CA VAL A 125 2.39 -4.66 15.66
C VAL A 125 1.36 -5.68 16.15
N ALA A 126 0.28 -5.88 15.39
CA ALA A 126 -0.87 -6.69 15.81
C ALA A 126 -0.54 -8.19 15.95
N ASN A 127 0.41 -8.70 15.16
CA ASN A 127 0.93 -10.06 15.23
C ASN A 127 2.45 -10.02 14.99
N PRO A 128 3.27 -9.75 16.02
CA PRO A 128 4.70 -9.90 15.88
C PRO A 128 5.01 -11.40 15.75
N PRO A 129 5.75 -11.84 14.71
CA PRO A 129 6.24 -13.21 14.65
C PRO A 129 7.04 -13.49 15.92
N ALA A 130 7.01 -14.73 16.40
CA ALA A 130 7.85 -15.10 17.52
C ALA A 130 9.31 -14.79 17.17
N PHE A 131 10.06 -14.29 18.15
CA PHE A 131 11.51 -14.16 18.02
C PHE A 131 12.11 -15.51 18.40
N ASN A 132 11.87 -16.51 17.55
CA ASN A 132 12.42 -17.85 17.68
C ASN A 132 13.69 -17.93 16.83
N ALA A 133 14.84 -17.80 17.49
CA ALA A 133 16.09 -18.33 16.98
C ALA A 133 15.97 -19.86 17.02
N SER A 134 15.45 -20.45 15.94
CA SER A 134 15.36 -21.91 15.86
C SER A 134 16.76 -22.51 15.69
N LYS A 135 16.92 -23.70 16.26
CA LYS A 135 18.10 -24.57 16.23
C LYS A 135 18.59 -24.87 14.81
#